data_AF-A0A4Q4WWG9-F1
#
_entry.id   AF-A0A4Q4WWG9-F1
#
_cell.length_a   1.000
_cell.length_b   1.000
_cell.length_c   1.000
_cell.angle_alpha   90.00
_cell.angle_beta   90.00
_cell.angle_gamma   90.00
#
_symmetry.space_group_name_H-M   'P 1'
#
loop_
_entity.id
_entity.type
_entity.pdbx_description
1 polymer ?
#
loop_
_entity_poly.entity_id
_entity_poly.type
_entity_poly.pdbx_seq_one_letter_code
_entity_poly.pdbx_strand_id
1 'polypeptide(L)'
;MTSTHDLPTLVGWWIANDLRWQAQLGLLPAGMSESEAYARRMDDRAALVAAFAEHNRLVLADGGVPMIGVAPLQAALEQARAANAAQAEVILQASAQDFATAATVFTGAAHTPLALVPLEDLLGLVEQPNLPSTIDTHPNWRAPVSAGQRAHQPVMSEPTTPLAPIALQRVPRATVRLQLHRDFTFDHVRALLDDFAALGISHLYTSPITTAQPGSTHGYDVVDPTRVNPELGGEPALERLVEALHARGMGLVVDIVPNHMGVGGAHNTWWLDVLESGPESAYANFFDIDWQPSHPGLRNKVLAPFLGENYADALAAGRLQLAYDEAAARLAIAYYDHRFPIALADYPALLRTGNTDTATHAVADRFAGLGTIRSAPHTSPKPCARSTRNTMSLMR
;
A
#
# COMPACT_ATOMS: atom_id res chain seq x y z
N MET A 1 6.80 -2.94 -5.19
CA MET A 1 8.11 -2.37 -5.56
C MET A 1 8.33 -1.16 -4.68
N THR A 2 9.09 -1.31 -3.60
CA THR A 2 9.70 -0.19 -2.87
C THR A 2 11.15 -0.56 -2.76
N SER A 3 11.85 -0.37 -3.88
CA SER A 3 13.28 -0.57 -3.91
C SER A 3 13.94 0.75 -3.52
N THR A 4 15.13 0.66 -2.95
CA THR A 4 15.95 1.76 -2.43
C THR A 4 16.21 2.90 -3.42
N HIS A 5 15.90 2.76 -4.71
CA HIS A 5 16.04 3.86 -5.67
C HIS A 5 14.92 4.91 -5.63
N ASP A 6 13.74 4.60 -5.08
CA ASP A 6 12.59 5.53 -5.08
C ASP A 6 12.63 6.57 -3.96
N LEU A 7 13.67 6.53 -3.11
CA LEU A 7 13.82 7.45 -1.99
C LEU A 7 14.77 8.60 -2.37
N PRO A 8 14.50 9.82 -1.87
CA PRO A 8 15.48 10.88 -1.93
C PRO A 8 16.73 10.51 -1.13
N THR A 9 17.87 11.09 -1.53
CA THR A 9 19.09 11.02 -0.71
C THR A 9 18.84 11.65 0.66
N LEU A 10 19.59 11.26 1.69
CA LEU A 10 19.46 11.80 3.04
C LEU A 10 19.61 13.34 3.05
N VAL A 11 20.61 13.86 2.34
CA VAL A 11 20.83 15.30 2.18
C VAL A 11 19.66 15.94 1.43
N GLY A 12 19.25 15.36 0.29
CA GLY A 12 18.15 15.87 -0.52
C GLY A 12 16.83 15.92 0.25
N TRP A 13 16.54 14.88 1.04
CA TRP A 13 15.36 14.81 1.91
C TRP A 13 15.44 15.86 3.02
N TRP A 14 16.60 16.01 3.67
CA TRP A 14 16.76 16.99 4.74
C TRP A 14 16.51 18.41 4.27
N ILE A 15 16.92 18.77 3.06
CA ILE A 15 16.69 20.11 2.50
C ILE A 15 15.40 20.22 1.67
N ALA A 16 14.60 19.14 1.60
CA ALA A 16 13.37 19.05 0.80
C ALA A 16 13.57 19.27 -0.71
N ASN A 17 14.71 18.87 -1.26
CA ASN A 17 14.97 18.93 -2.71
C ASN A 17 13.98 18.07 -3.50
N ASP A 18 13.56 16.94 -2.94
CA ASP A 18 12.57 16.05 -3.53
C ASP A 18 11.18 16.70 -3.66
N LEU A 19 10.75 17.45 -2.64
CA LEU A 19 9.50 18.22 -2.69
C LEU A 19 9.59 19.35 -3.71
N ARG A 20 10.76 19.98 -3.87
CA ARG A 20 11.00 21.01 -4.89
C ARG A 20 10.82 20.42 -6.29
N TRP A 21 11.38 19.23 -6.55
CA TRP A 21 11.17 18.53 -7.82
C TRP A 21 9.70 18.13 -8.03
N GLN A 22 9.04 17.57 -7.01
CA GLN A 22 7.62 17.22 -7.08
C GLN A 22 6.76 18.45 -7.40
N ALA A 23 7.01 19.59 -6.76
CA ALA A 23 6.30 20.83 -7.03
C ALA A 23 6.51 21.33 -8.46
N GLN A 24 7.77 21.38 -8.92
CA GLN A 24 8.11 21.82 -10.27
C GLN A 24 7.46 20.97 -11.37
N LEU A 25 7.27 19.67 -11.09
CA LEU A 25 6.68 18.72 -12.03
C LEU A 25 5.17 18.53 -11.82
N GLY A 26 4.56 19.22 -10.86
CA GLY A 26 3.13 19.08 -10.55
C GLY A 26 2.75 17.71 -9.98
N LEU A 27 3.66 17.06 -9.26
CA LEU A 27 3.52 15.71 -8.69
C LEU A 27 3.18 15.70 -7.20
N LEU A 28 2.92 16.87 -6.59
CA LEU A 28 2.42 16.92 -5.23
C LEU A 28 1.03 16.24 -5.13
N PRO A 29 0.68 15.64 -3.98
CA PRO A 29 -0.62 15.03 -3.78
C PRO A 29 -1.77 15.97 -4.15
N ALA A 30 -2.84 15.43 -4.73
CA ALA A 30 -3.98 16.22 -5.16
C ALA A 30 -4.54 17.08 -3.99
N GLY A 31 -4.64 18.39 -4.23
CA GLY A 31 -5.11 19.36 -3.23
C GLY A 31 -4.07 19.80 -2.19
N MET A 32 -2.84 19.28 -2.24
CA MET A 32 -1.75 19.71 -1.36
C MET A 32 -0.99 20.89 -1.96
N SER A 33 -0.86 21.97 -1.19
CA SER A 33 0.01 23.09 -1.54
C SER A 33 1.48 22.81 -1.19
N GLU A 34 2.40 23.50 -1.86
CA GLU A 34 3.84 23.45 -1.52
C GLU A 34 4.10 23.77 -0.05
N SER A 35 3.45 24.82 0.48
CA SER A 35 3.58 25.24 1.87
C SER A 35 3.20 24.12 2.86
N GLU A 36 2.11 23.40 2.58
CA GLU A 36 1.69 22.25 3.40
C GLU A 36 2.68 21.09 3.31
N ALA A 37 3.23 20.81 2.12
CA ALA A 37 4.24 19.77 1.93
C ALA A 37 5.51 20.09 2.74
N TYR A 38 6.01 21.32 2.68
CA TYR A 38 7.19 21.76 3.46
C TYR A 38 6.91 21.78 4.97
N ALA A 39 5.71 22.16 5.41
CA ALA A 39 5.32 22.12 6.81
C ALA A 39 5.32 20.68 7.34
N ARG A 40 4.73 19.73 6.60
CA ARG A 40 4.77 18.29 6.94
C ARG A 40 6.21 17.78 7.03
N ARG A 41 7.06 18.13 6.06
CA ARG A 41 8.48 17.75 6.10
C ARG A 41 9.19 18.30 7.34
N MET A 42 8.84 19.50 7.81
CA MET A 42 9.42 20.05 9.03
C MET A 42 9.03 19.22 10.28
N ASP A 43 7.82 18.68 10.31
CA ASP A 43 7.37 17.79 11.38
C ASP A 43 8.03 16.41 11.28
N ASP A 44 8.18 15.86 10.06
CA ASP A 44 8.91 14.60 9.83
C ASP A 44 10.37 14.70 10.29
N ARG A 45 11.06 15.81 9.97
CA ARG A 45 12.43 16.07 10.46
C ARG A 45 12.50 16.06 11.97
N ALA A 46 11.55 16.73 12.64
CA ALA A 46 11.51 16.80 14.10
C ALA A 46 11.25 15.42 14.73
N ALA A 47 10.35 14.63 14.16
CA ALA A 47 10.08 13.26 14.61
C ALA A 47 11.33 12.37 14.47
N LEU A 48 12.07 12.49 13.37
CA LEU A 48 13.28 11.70 13.14
C LEU A 48 14.42 12.11 14.09
N VAL A 49 14.62 13.41 14.31
CA VAL A 49 15.60 13.90 15.31
C VAL A 49 15.22 13.48 16.73
N ALA A 50 13.92 13.42 17.06
CA ALA A 50 13.46 12.88 18.34
C ALA A 50 13.77 11.38 18.48
N ALA A 51 13.63 10.60 17.40
CA ALA A 51 14.02 9.18 17.39
C ALA A 51 15.53 9.00 17.61
N PHE A 52 16.37 9.86 17.04
CA PHE A 52 17.81 9.88 17.31
C PHE A 52 18.12 10.19 18.77
N ALA A 53 17.43 11.17 19.35
CA ALA A 53 17.57 11.53 20.76
C ALA A 53 17.19 10.36 21.68
N GLU A 54 16.09 9.68 21.37
CA GLU A 54 15.64 8.51 22.11
C GLU A 54 16.63 7.34 22.01
N HIS A 55 17.18 7.09 20.82
CA HIS A 55 18.23 6.09 20.65
C HIS A 55 19.47 6.40 21.49
N ASN A 56 19.95 7.65 21.49
CA ASN A 56 21.05 8.06 22.35
C ASN A 56 20.73 7.85 23.83
N ARG A 57 19.49 8.12 24.25
CA ARG A 57 19.03 7.90 25.63
C ARG A 57 19.09 6.41 26.00
N LEU A 58 18.67 5.53 25.10
CA LEU A 58 18.73 4.07 25.30
C LEU A 58 20.18 3.57 25.36
N VAL A 59 21.06 4.02 24.45
CA VAL A 59 22.49 3.68 24.47
C VAL A 59 23.14 4.08 25.80
N LEU A 60 22.83 5.27 26.31
CA LEU A 60 23.32 5.72 27.62
C LEU A 60 22.79 4.86 28.76
N ALA A 61 21.51 4.47 28.73
CA ALA A 61 20.91 3.63 29.76
C ALA A 61 21.58 2.24 29.84
N ASP A 62 22.09 1.74 28.70
CA ASP A 62 22.81 0.47 28.61
C ASP A 62 24.32 0.61 28.91
N GLY A 63 24.78 1.79 29.35
CA GLY A 63 26.17 2.08 29.66
C GLY A 63 27.07 2.31 28.44
N GLY A 64 26.48 2.48 27.25
CA GLY A 64 27.16 2.81 26.01
C GLY A 64 27.45 4.31 25.85
N VAL A 65 28.21 4.64 24.81
CA VAL A 65 28.52 6.03 24.42
C VAL A 65 27.66 6.41 23.21
N PRO A 66 26.74 7.39 23.32
CA PRO A 66 25.93 7.83 22.20
C PRO A 66 26.78 8.51 21.13
N MET A 67 26.59 8.10 19.87
CA MET A 67 27.38 8.56 18.71
C MET A 67 26.62 9.55 17.81
N ILE A 68 25.30 9.70 17.98
CA ILE A 68 24.50 10.55 17.10
C ILE A 68 24.54 12.01 17.58
N GLY A 69 25.00 12.92 16.72
CA GLY A 69 25.04 14.36 16.98
C GLY A 69 23.66 15.03 16.92
N VAL A 70 22.86 14.88 17.98
CA VAL A 70 21.46 15.38 18.00
C VAL A 70 21.36 16.90 18.21
N ALA A 71 22.21 17.49 19.06
CA ALA A 71 22.11 18.90 19.43
C ALA A 71 22.21 19.89 18.24
N PRO A 72 23.15 19.71 17.28
CA PRO A 72 23.19 20.56 16.08
C PRO A 72 21.90 20.50 15.26
N LEU A 73 21.29 19.32 15.14
CA LEU A 73 20.05 19.11 14.39
C LEU A 73 18.85 19.78 15.08
N GLN A 74 18.75 19.65 16.41
CA GLN A 74 17.72 20.33 17.19
C GLN A 74 17.83 21.86 17.06
N ALA A 75 19.03 22.41 17.20
CA ALA A 75 19.28 23.83 17.03
C ALA A 75 18.93 24.32 15.61
N ALA A 76 19.29 23.55 14.58
CA ALA A 76 18.95 23.87 13.20
C ALA A 76 17.43 23.88 12.98
N LEU A 77 16.70 22.90 13.52
CA LEU A 77 15.24 22.86 13.41
C LEU A 77 14.54 24.01 14.14
N GLU A 78 15.00 24.35 15.35
CA GLU A 78 14.47 25.49 16.10
C GLU A 78 14.69 26.82 15.36
N GLN A 79 15.91 27.04 14.85
CA GLN A 79 16.24 28.23 14.07
C GLN A 79 15.45 28.29 12.77
N ALA A 80 15.35 27.18 12.03
CA ALA A 80 14.62 27.12 10.78
C ALA A 80 13.11 27.38 10.95
N ARG A 81 12.50 26.90 12.06
CA ARG A 81 11.07 27.17 12.37
C ARG A 81 10.80 28.64 12.70
N ALA A 82 11.78 29.35 13.26
CA ALA A 82 11.66 30.77 13.59
C ALA A 82 12.03 31.71 12.43
N ALA A 83 12.64 31.18 11.37
CA ALA A 83 13.18 31.94 10.26
C ALA A 83 12.17 32.09 9.10
N ASN A 84 12.44 33.03 8.19
CA ASN A 84 11.75 33.05 6.90
C ASN A 84 12.25 31.92 5.98
N ALA A 85 11.54 31.67 4.87
CA ALA A 85 11.84 30.54 3.98
C ALA A 85 13.30 30.51 3.47
N ALA A 86 13.83 31.65 3.02
CA ALA A 86 15.20 31.72 2.49
C ALA A 86 16.26 31.47 3.58
N GLN A 87 16.03 31.98 4.79
CA GLN A 87 16.90 31.73 5.94
C GLN A 87 16.82 30.27 6.41
N ALA A 88 15.62 29.70 6.47
CA ALA A 88 15.40 28.31 6.84
C ALA A 88 16.11 27.35 5.88
N GLU A 89 16.10 27.64 4.58
CA GLU A 89 16.84 26.86 3.57
C GLU A 89 18.35 26.86 3.85
N VAL A 90 18.94 28.02 4.14
CA VAL A 90 20.37 28.11 4.49
C VAL A 90 20.71 27.32 5.76
N ILE A 91 19.86 27.41 6.79
CA ILE A 91 20.05 26.69 8.06
C ILE A 91 19.97 25.17 7.85
N LEU A 92 18.98 24.69 7.09
CA LEU A 92 18.82 23.27 6.78
C LEU A 92 19.97 22.76 5.90
N GLN A 93 20.41 23.55 4.92
CA GLN A 93 21.56 23.21 4.08
C GLN A 93 22.84 23.06 4.91
N ALA A 94 23.06 23.97 5.87
CA ALA A 94 24.25 23.95 6.74
C ALA A 94 24.30 22.72 7.66
N SER A 95 23.14 22.14 8.00
CA SER A 95 23.01 20.96 8.89
C SER A 95 22.82 19.64 8.14
N ALA A 96 22.80 19.66 6.80
CA ALA A 96 22.44 18.48 6.00
C ALA A 96 23.46 17.33 6.15
N GLN A 97 24.75 17.63 6.26
CA GLN A 97 25.78 16.60 6.46
C GLN A 97 25.74 16.00 7.87
N ASP A 98 25.43 16.81 8.88
CA ASP A 98 25.20 16.33 10.24
C ASP A 98 24.02 15.37 10.27
N PHE A 99 22.94 15.69 9.53
CA PHE A 99 21.78 14.83 9.40
C PHE A 99 22.11 13.51 8.70
N ALA A 100 22.80 13.56 7.56
CA ALA A 100 23.19 12.36 6.82
C ALA A 100 24.05 11.42 7.67
N THR A 101 24.99 12.00 8.44
CA THR A 101 25.81 11.25 9.40
C THR A 101 24.95 10.63 10.51
N ALA A 102 24.05 11.42 11.11
CA ALA A 102 23.16 10.95 12.17
C ALA A 102 22.25 9.79 11.70
N ALA A 103 21.64 9.92 10.52
CA ALA A 103 20.79 8.89 9.93
C ALA A 103 21.59 7.63 9.57
N THR A 104 22.82 7.77 9.06
CA THR A 104 23.70 6.63 8.76
C THR A 104 24.10 5.89 10.04
N VAL A 105 24.51 6.60 11.10
CA VAL A 105 24.85 6.01 12.40
C VAL A 105 23.64 5.34 13.04
N PHE A 106 22.48 5.99 12.99
CA PHE A 106 21.23 5.43 13.50
C PHE A 106 20.86 4.13 12.80
N THR A 107 20.97 4.08 11.48
CA THR A 107 20.70 2.88 10.68
C THR A 107 21.75 1.80 10.93
N GLY A 108 23.03 2.17 11.05
CA GLY A 108 24.13 1.27 11.36
C GLY A 108 24.07 0.68 12.77
N ALA A 109 23.29 1.26 13.67
CA ALA A 109 23.02 0.70 15.00
C ALA A 109 21.97 -0.43 14.97
N ALA A 110 21.41 -0.76 13.79
CA ALA A 110 20.57 -1.94 13.63
C ALA A 110 21.35 -3.21 14.05
N HIS A 111 20.64 -4.18 14.63
CA HIS A 111 21.24 -5.42 15.14
C HIS A 111 21.60 -6.43 14.03
N THR A 112 21.71 -5.96 12.79
CA THR A 112 22.01 -6.78 11.63
C THR A 112 23.49 -6.66 11.28
N PRO A 113 24.25 -7.76 11.11
CA PRO A 113 25.66 -7.69 10.76
C PRO A 113 25.88 -7.24 9.31
N LEU A 114 24.81 -7.12 8.51
CA LEU A 114 24.81 -6.55 7.17
C LEU A 114 24.33 -5.10 7.22
N ALA A 115 25.15 -4.18 6.72
CA ALA A 115 24.80 -2.78 6.50
C ALA A 115 25.00 -2.43 5.03
N LEU A 116 24.00 -1.77 4.43
CA LEU A 116 24.07 -1.23 3.08
C LEU A 116 23.79 0.27 3.16
N VAL A 117 24.64 1.07 2.51
CA VAL A 117 24.47 2.52 2.41
C VAL A 117 24.53 2.89 0.93
N PRO A 118 23.52 3.59 0.38
CA PRO A 118 23.59 4.11 -0.98
C PRO A 118 24.83 4.97 -1.21
N LEU A 119 25.45 4.85 -2.38
CA LEU A 119 26.68 5.60 -2.68
C LEU A 119 26.42 7.11 -2.66
N GLU A 120 25.23 7.51 -3.10
CA GLU A 120 24.77 8.90 -3.12
C GLU A 120 24.70 9.49 -1.71
N ASP A 121 24.23 8.71 -0.73
CA ASP A 121 24.18 9.11 0.68
C ASP A 121 25.58 9.18 1.29
N LEU A 122 26.46 8.23 0.96
CA LEU A 122 27.85 8.23 1.40
C LEU A 122 28.62 9.45 0.86
N LEU A 123 28.30 9.88 -0.36
CA LEU A 123 28.89 11.06 -1.00
C LEU A 123 28.18 12.37 -0.62
N GLY A 124 27.07 12.33 0.12
CA GLY A 124 26.30 13.51 0.51
C GLY A 124 25.66 14.24 -0.68
N LEU A 125 25.26 13.51 -1.73
CA LEU A 125 24.67 14.10 -2.92
C LEU A 125 23.27 14.66 -2.62
N VAL A 126 22.97 15.81 -3.21
CA VAL A 126 21.65 16.47 -3.10
C VAL A 126 20.64 15.86 -4.08
N GLU A 127 21.11 15.51 -5.27
CA GLU A 127 20.25 14.99 -6.33
C GLU A 127 19.99 13.49 -6.14
N GLN A 128 18.71 13.13 -6.17
CA GLN A 128 18.28 11.74 -6.11
C GLN A 128 18.45 11.05 -7.47
N PRO A 129 18.76 9.75 -7.50
CA PRO A 129 18.95 9.02 -8.73
C PRO A 129 17.63 8.80 -9.51
N ASN A 130 16.50 8.76 -8.82
CA ASN A 130 15.17 8.50 -9.39
C ASN A 130 14.10 9.32 -8.66
N LEU A 131 13.05 9.74 -9.38
CA LEU A 131 11.86 10.36 -8.80
C LEU A 131 10.64 9.50 -9.14
N PRO A 132 9.93 8.95 -8.15
CA PRO A 132 8.72 8.15 -8.39
C PRO A 132 7.71 8.90 -9.26
N SER A 133 6.93 8.14 -10.03
CA SER A 133 5.91 8.67 -10.97
C SER A 133 6.45 9.41 -12.19
N THR A 134 7.76 9.34 -12.45
CA THR A 134 8.38 9.81 -13.69
C THR A 134 9.29 8.73 -14.28
N ILE A 135 9.48 8.73 -15.61
CA ILE A 135 10.27 7.71 -16.31
C ILE A 135 11.46 8.33 -17.04
N ASP A 136 11.22 9.39 -17.82
CA ASP A 136 12.22 10.06 -18.66
C ASP A 136 12.48 11.51 -18.24
N THR A 137 11.81 11.99 -17.20
CA THR A 137 11.98 13.35 -16.67
C THR A 137 13.16 13.38 -15.70
N HIS A 138 13.93 14.47 -15.64
CA HIS A 138 14.96 14.60 -14.60
C HIS A 138 14.29 14.89 -13.24
N PRO A 139 14.71 14.23 -12.14
CA PRO A 139 15.79 13.24 -12.04
C PRO A 139 15.31 11.79 -12.21
N ASN A 140 15.73 11.10 -13.27
CA ASN A 140 15.61 9.64 -13.44
C ASN A 140 16.80 9.10 -14.21
N TRP A 141 17.80 8.58 -13.51
CA TRP A 141 19.01 7.93 -14.08
C TRP A 141 19.75 8.77 -15.13
N ARG A 142 19.52 10.10 -15.09
CA ARG A 142 20.02 11.11 -16.03
C ARG A 142 20.99 12.08 -15.37
N ALA A 143 21.43 11.81 -14.14
CA ALA A 143 22.47 12.59 -13.49
C ALA A 143 23.82 12.30 -14.17
N PRO A 144 24.50 13.30 -14.76
CA PRO A 144 25.86 13.11 -15.24
C PRO A 144 26.78 12.86 -14.04
N VAL A 145 27.46 11.72 -14.01
CA VAL A 145 28.47 11.41 -13.00
C VAL A 145 29.65 12.34 -13.21
N SER A 146 29.78 13.38 -12.39
CA SER A 146 30.98 14.20 -12.32
C SER A 146 32.08 13.41 -11.61
N ALA A 147 32.95 12.76 -12.38
CA ALA A 147 34.14 12.10 -11.88
C ALA A 147 35.10 13.13 -11.28
N GLY A 148 35.00 13.40 -9.98
CA GLY A 148 35.80 14.46 -9.39
C GLY A 148 35.68 14.71 -7.89
N GLN A 149 35.39 13.71 -7.05
CA GLN A 149 35.56 13.85 -5.59
C GLN A 149 36.21 12.60 -5.02
N ARG A 150 37.43 12.77 -4.49
CA ARG A 150 38.17 11.69 -3.82
C ARG A 150 37.47 11.36 -2.50
N ALA A 151 36.89 10.17 -2.41
CA ALA A 151 36.45 9.60 -1.16
C ALA A 151 37.67 9.37 -0.24
N HIS A 152 37.62 9.89 0.97
CA HIS A 152 38.50 9.43 2.04
C HIS A 152 38.14 7.98 2.39
N GLN A 153 39.16 7.13 2.58
CA GLN A 153 38.99 5.71 2.87
C GLN A 153 38.11 5.50 4.11
N PRO A 154 37.09 4.62 4.07
CA PRO A 154 36.39 4.20 5.27
C PRO A 154 37.32 3.28 6.08
N VAL A 155 37.52 3.62 7.34
CA VAL A 155 38.13 2.70 8.32
C VAL A 155 37.07 1.68 8.69
N MET A 156 37.24 0.44 8.21
CA MET A 156 36.48 -0.69 8.72
C MET A 156 36.96 -1.01 10.14
N SER A 157 36.02 -1.06 11.08
CA SER A 157 36.23 -1.68 12.39
C SER A 157 35.10 -2.66 12.66
N GLU A 158 35.45 -3.83 13.18
CA GLU A 158 34.50 -4.89 13.55
C GLU A 158 33.73 -4.48 14.82
N PRO A 159 32.40 -4.68 14.88
CA PRO A 159 31.68 -4.54 16.14
C PRO A 159 31.98 -5.75 17.03
N THR A 160 32.69 -5.50 18.13
CA THR A 160 32.86 -6.44 19.24
C THR A 160 31.96 -6.01 20.39
N THR A 161 30.81 -6.68 20.55
CA THR A 161 30.13 -7.09 21.80
C THR A 161 28.62 -7.24 21.54
N PRO A 162 27.98 -8.39 21.85
CA PRO A 162 26.53 -8.51 21.78
C PRO A 162 25.86 -7.83 22.99
N LEU A 163 24.90 -6.94 22.72
CA LEU A 163 24.05 -6.31 23.75
C LEU A 163 22.86 -7.21 24.10
N ALA A 164 22.52 -7.25 25.40
CA ALA A 164 21.42 -8.05 25.94
C ALA A 164 20.05 -7.41 25.62
N PRO A 165 18.99 -8.20 25.38
CA PRO A 165 17.69 -7.67 24.97
C PRO A 165 16.87 -7.13 26.15
N ILE A 166 16.48 -5.85 26.07
CA ILE A 166 15.45 -5.25 26.92
C ILE A 166 14.06 -5.61 26.37
N ALA A 167 13.16 -6.05 27.26
CA ALA A 167 11.77 -6.34 26.97
C ALA A 167 10.89 -5.10 27.19
N LEU A 168 10.63 -4.36 26.13
CA LEU A 168 9.41 -3.57 25.95
C LEU A 168 8.62 -4.24 24.81
N GLN A 169 7.29 -4.18 24.82
CA GLN A 169 6.45 -4.65 23.70
C GLN A 169 7.10 -4.20 22.37
N ARG A 170 7.59 -5.17 21.59
CA ARG A 170 8.82 -5.00 20.80
C ARG A 170 8.61 -4.09 19.59
N VAL A 171 9.06 -2.84 19.70
CA VAL A 171 9.29 -1.97 18.53
C VAL A 171 10.20 -2.73 17.54
N PRO A 172 9.87 -2.76 16.23
CA PRO A 172 10.74 -3.39 15.24
C PRO A 172 12.14 -2.78 15.25
N ARG A 173 13.17 -3.61 15.46
CA ARG A 173 14.59 -3.21 15.46
C ARG A 173 15.25 -3.37 14.10
N ALA A 174 14.79 -4.37 13.36
CA ALA A 174 15.23 -4.73 12.02
C ALA A 174 14.12 -5.53 11.35
N THR A 175 13.76 -5.15 10.12
CA THR A 175 12.73 -5.79 9.30
C THR A 175 13.34 -6.35 8.02
N VAL A 176 12.91 -7.54 7.60
CA VAL A 176 13.21 -8.07 6.25
C VAL A 176 11.94 -8.08 5.41
N ARG A 177 11.97 -7.46 4.23
CA ARG A 177 10.84 -7.46 3.30
C ARG A 177 10.77 -8.77 2.53
N LEU A 178 9.62 -9.44 2.59
CA LEU A 178 9.36 -10.71 1.92
C LEU A 178 8.24 -10.54 0.89
N GLN A 179 8.54 -10.89 -0.36
CA GLN A 179 7.57 -10.91 -1.46
C GLN A 179 6.94 -12.30 -1.55
N LEU A 180 5.76 -12.47 -0.96
CA LEU A 180 5.06 -13.74 -0.93
C LEU A 180 4.27 -13.96 -2.22
N HIS A 181 4.32 -15.20 -2.72
CA HIS A 181 3.52 -15.69 -3.83
C HIS A 181 3.46 -17.22 -3.77
N ARG A 182 2.75 -17.86 -4.71
CA ARG A 182 2.57 -19.33 -4.73
C ARG A 182 3.86 -20.16 -4.68
N ASP A 183 4.98 -19.61 -5.17
CA ASP A 183 6.29 -20.30 -5.16
C ASP A 183 7.18 -19.85 -3.98
N PHE A 184 6.73 -18.88 -3.18
CA PHE A 184 7.39 -18.41 -1.96
C PHE A 184 6.34 -18.12 -0.87
N THR A 185 5.85 -19.19 -0.22
CA THR A 185 4.72 -19.18 0.72
C THR A 185 5.16 -18.99 2.18
N PHE A 186 4.22 -18.96 3.12
CA PHE A 186 4.52 -18.92 4.56
C PHE A 186 5.39 -20.11 5.02
N ASP A 187 5.17 -21.30 4.47
CA ASP A 187 5.96 -22.48 4.82
C ASP A 187 7.39 -22.41 4.26
N HIS A 188 7.59 -21.77 3.08
CA HIS A 188 8.94 -21.48 2.57
C HIS A 188 9.67 -20.48 3.47
N VAL A 189 8.99 -19.42 3.91
CA VAL A 189 9.54 -18.44 4.86
C VAL A 189 9.90 -19.10 6.19
N ARG A 190 9.07 -20.03 6.66
CA ARG A 190 9.31 -20.76 7.92
C ARG A 190 10.64 -21.52 7.91
N ALA A 191 11.06 -22.02 6.76
CA ALA A 191 12.34 -22.70 6.59
C ALA A 191 13.57 -21.78 6.72
N LEU A 192 13.39 -20.46 6.59
CA LEU A 192 14.45 -19.45 6.64
C LEU A 192 14.54 -18.73 7.99
N LEU A 193 13.68 -19.06 8.95
CA LEU A 193 13.59 -18.30 10.21
C LEU A 193 14.87 -18.35 11.05
N ASP A 194 15.59 -19.47 11.02
CA ASP A 194 16.85 -19.60 11.75
C ASP A 194 17.94 -18.71 11.14
N ASP A 195 17.98 -18.60 9.81
CA ASP A 195 18.90 -17.69 9.11
C ASP A 195 18.55 -16.23 9.40
N PHE A 196 17.26 -15.87 9.39
CA PHE A 196 16.83 -14.51 9.74
C PHE A 196 17.12 -14.17 11.20
N ALA A 197 16.92 -15.11 12.13
CA ALA A 197 17.27 -14.93 13.53
C ALA A 197 18.78 -14.74 13.71
N ALA A 198 19.60 -15.55 13.03
CA ALA A 198 21.06 -15.42 13.04
C ALA A 198 21.53 -14.08 12.45
N LEU A 199 20.82 -13.55 11.45
CA LEU A 199 21.05 -12.22 10.88
C LEU A 199 20.58 -11.08 11.81
N GLY A 200 19.93 -11.38 12.94
CA GLY A 200 19.45 -10.37 13.87
C GLY A 200 18.13 -9.69 13.47
N ILE A 201 17.42 -10.25 12.48
CA ILE A 201 16.09 -9.77 12.09
C ILE A 201 15.14 -9.90 13.28
N SER A 202 14.45 -8.81 13.60
CA SER A 202 13.48 -8.79 14.69
C SER A 202 12.05 -9.05 14.22
N HIS A 203 11.73 -8.64 12.99
CA HIS A 203 10.39 -8.71 12.42
C HIS A 203 10.48 -9.10 10.96
N LEU A 204 9.58 -9.97 10.51
CA LEU A 204 9.32 -10.11 9.08
C LEU A 204 8.41 -8.97 8.64
N TYR A 205 8.63 -8.44 7.46
CA TYR A 205 7.72 -7.51 6.78
C TYR A 205 7.21 -8.17 5.51
N THR A 206 5.98 -8.67 5.50
CA THR A 206 5.45 -9.41 4.33
C THR A 206 4.72 -8.48 3.38
N SER A 207 4.71 -8.81 2.08
CA SER A 207 3.72 -8.33 1.12
C SER A 207 2.29 -8.66 1.57
N PRO A 208 1.26 -8.09 0.91
CA PRO A 208 -0.13 -8.35 1.28
C PRO A 208 -0.46 -9.84 1.32
N ILE A 209 -1.24 -10.23 2.32
CA ILE A 209 -1.55 -11.64 2.62
C ILE A 209 -3.01 -12.01 2.38
N THR A 210 -3.88 -11.03 2.12
CA THR A 210 -5.29 -11.27 1.78
C THR A 210 -5.40 -11.87 0.38
N THR A 211 -6.52 -12.53 0.10
CA THR A 211 -6.72 -13.23 -1.17
C THR A 211 -6.67 -12.25 -2.34
N ALA A 212 -5.69 -12.46 -3.22
CA ALA A 212 -5.47 -11.68 -4.43
C ALA A 212 -5.96 -12.46 -5.67
N GLN A 213 -5.83 -11.86 -6.86
CA GLN A 213 -6.09 -12.58 -8.10
C GLN A 213 -5.28 -13.89 -8.15
N PRO A 214 -5.86 -15.00 -8.66
CA PRO A 214 -5.12 -16.23 -8.81
C PRO A 214 -3.83 -16.04 -9.61
N GLY A 215 -2.73 -16.60 -9.12
CA GLY A 215 -1.41 -16.44 -9.74
C GLY A 215 -0.75 -15.07 -9.52
N SER A 216 -1.32 -14.18 -8.71
CA SER A 216 -0.67 -12.91 -8.36
C SER A 216 0.70 -13.15 -7.71
N THR A 217 1.70 -12.42 -8.19
CA THR A 217 3.09 -12.47 -7.68
C THR A 217 3.39 -11.38 -6.65
N HIS A 218 2.40 -10.51 -6.35
CA HIS A 218 2.61 -9.34 -5.50
C HIS A 218 1.51 -9.11 -4.45
N GLY A 219 0.29 -9.60 -4.66
CA GLY A 219 -0.80 -9.58 -3.67
C GLY A 219 -1.57 -8.25 -3.55
N TYR A 220 -1.25 -7.23 -4.35
CA TYR A 220 -1.89 -5.90 -4.30
C TYR A 220 -3.27 -5.85 -4.99
N ASP A 221 -3.52 -6.79 -5.88
CA ASP A 221 -4.77 -6.99 -6.61
C ASP A 221 -5.77 -7.84 -5.81
N VAL A 222 -6.11 -7.36 -4.61
CA VAL A 222 -6.98 -8.05 -3.64
C VAL A 222 -8.37 -8.29 -4.22
N VAL A 223 -8.84 -9.53 -4.19
CA VAL A 223 -10.20 -9.93 -4.63
C VAL A 223 -11.11 -10.32 -3.46
N ASP A 224 -10.54 -10.72 -2.33
CA ASP A 224 -11.27 -10.99 -1.09
C ASP A 224 -10.41 -10.57 0.13
N PRO A 225 -10.75 -9.44 0.78
CA PRO A 225 -10.00 -8.93 1.92
C PRO A 225 -10.36 -9.67 3.23
N THR A 226 -11.34 -10.57 3.22
CA THR A 226 -11.82 -11.28 4.42
C THR A 226 -11.08 -12.57 4.70
N ARG A 227 -10.21 -13.00 3.78
CA ARG A 227 -9.52 -14.29 3.85
C ARG A 227 -8.04 -14.17 3.53
N VAL A 228 -7.21 -14.88 4.29
CA VAL A 228 -5.79 -15.10 3.98
C VAL A 228 -5.70 -15.92 2.69
N ASN A 229 -4.81 -15.51 1.79
CA ASN A 229 -4.66 -16.07 0.46
C ASN A 229 -4.37 -17.59 0.51
N PRO A 230 -5.22 -18.44 -0.08
CA PRO A 230 -5.00 -19.89 -0.09
C PRO A 230 -3.73 -20.30 -0.85
N GLU A 231 -3.28 -19.52 -1.85
CA GLU A 231 -2.03 -19.80 -2.56
C GLU A 231 -0.78 -19.62 -1.68
N LEU A 232 -0.90 -18.88 -0.56
CA LEU A 232 0.15 -18.75 0.44
C LEU A 232 0.08 -19.84 1.54
N GLY A 233 -0.91 -20.74 1.46
CA GLY A 233 -1.21 -21.76 2.45
C GLY A 233 -2.38 -21.42 3.39
N GLY A 234 -3.00 -20.24 3.23
CA GLY A 234 -4.15 -19.79 3.99
C GLY A 234 -3.86 -19.51 5.48
N GLU A 235 -4.93 -19.28 6.22
CA GLU A 235 -4.87 -18.92 7.65
C GLU A 235 -4.12 -19.97 8.51
N PRO A 236 -4.29 -21.29 8.31
CA PRO A 236 -3.52 -22.28 9.08
C PRO A 236 -2.00 -22.18 8.87
N ALA A 237 -1.53 -21.78 7.68
CA ALA A 237 -0.10 -21.61 7.42
C ALA A 237 0.44 -20.31 8.05
N LEU A 238 -0.38 -19.25 8.06
CA LEU A 238 -0.06 -18.02 8.78
C LEU A 238 0.08 -18.26 10.29
N GLU A 239 -0.85 -19.01 10.90
CA GLU A 239 -0.78 -19.36 12.32
C GLU A 239 0.53 -20.09 12.67
N ARG A 240 0.92 -21.09 11.86
CA ARG A 240 2.19 -21.82 12.03
C ARG A 240 3.41 -20.89 11.91
N LEU A 241 3.39 -19.94 10.98
CA LEU A 241 4.46 -18.97 10.83
C LEU A 241 4.56 -18.05 12.06
N VAL A 242 3.43 -17.51 12.51
CA VAL A 242 3.37 -16.62 13.69
C VAL A 242 3.85 -17.35 14.95
N GLU A 243 3.43 -18.59 15.17
CA GLU A 243 3.92 -19.42 16.27
C GLU A 243 5.45 -19.61 16.20
N ALA A 244 5.98 -19.94 15.02
CA ALA A 244 7.41 -20.14 14.82
C ALA A 244 8.23 -18.85 14.99
N LEU A 245 7.67 -17.70 14.64
CA LEU A 245 8.27 -16.39 14.90
C LEU A 245 8.31 -16.07 16.39
N HIS A 246 7.18 -16.25 17.09
CA HIS A 246 7.10 -16.00 18.52
C HIS A 246 8.03 -16.90 19.33
N ALA A 247 8.22 -18.16 18.93
CA ALA A 247 9.20 -19.07 19.53
C ALA A 247 10.65 -18.55 19.44
N ARG A 248 10.94 -17.66 18.47
CA ARG A 248 12.24 -17.00 18.28
C ARG A 248 12.25 -15.56 18.81
N GLY A 249 11.17 -15.11 19.45
CA GLY A 249 10.99 -13.72 19.86
C GLY A 249 10.90 -12.74 18.68
N MET A 250 10.61 -13.21 17.48
CA MET A 250 10.43 -12.37 16.29
C MET A 250 8.96 -11.97 16.15
N GLY A 251 8.71 -10.85 15.47
CA GLY A 251 7.36 -10.38 15.13
C GLY A 251 7.06 -10.41 13.64
N LEU A 252 5.84 -10.03 13.29
CA LEU A 252 5.35 -9.93 11.92
C LEU A 252 4.71 -8.55 11.69
N VAL A 253 5.12 -7.88 10.63
CA VAL A 253 4.51 -6.69 10.07
C VAL A 253 3.91 -7.07 8.72
N VAL A 254 2.64 -6.76 8.52
CA VAL A 254 1.90 -7.13 7.31
C VAL A 254 1.57 -5.88 6.51
N ASP A 255 1.93 -5.89 5.22
CA ASP A 255 1.48 -4.89 4.26
C ASP A 255 -0.03 -5.06 3.98
N ILE A 256 -0.77 -3.96 3.96
CA ILE A 256 -2.23 -3.97 3.78
C ILE A 256 -2.64 -3.02 2.65
N VAL A 257 -3.71 -3.38 1.94
CA VAL A 257 -4.18 -2.65 0.75
C VAL A 257 -5.61 -2.14 0.98
N PRO A 258 -5.80 -1.05 1.75
CA PRO A 258 -7.14 -0.57 2.08
C PRO A 258 -7.79 0.26 0.97
N ASN A 259 -7.00 0.76 0.01
CA ASN A 259 -7.45 1.76 -0.95
C ASN A 259 -8.22 1.17 -2.14
N HIS A 260 -7.86 -0.04 -2.59
CA HIS A 260 -8.36 -0.59 -3.85
C HIS A 260 -8.44 -2.12 -3.83
N MET A 261 -9.14 -2.66 -4.82
CA MET A 261 -9.33 -4.09 -5.06
C MET A 261 -9.09 -4.42 -6.53
N GLY A 262 -8.72 -5.67 -6.83
CA GLY A 262 -8.64 -6.19 -8.19
C GLY A 262 -10.02 -6.38 -8.80
N VAL A 263 -10.28 -5.76 -9.96
CA VAL A 263 -11.60 -5.77 -10.64
C VAL A 263 -11.61 -6.59 -11.94
N GLY A 264 -10.51 -7.25 -12.28
CA GLY A 264 -10.38 -8.13 -13.44
C GLY A 264 -10.87 -9.56 -13.20
N GLY A 265 -11.07 -10.31 -14.28
CA GLY A 265 -11.43 -11.74 -14.21
C GLY A 265 -12.83 -12.01 -13.67
N ALA A 266 -12.94 -13.05 -12.83
CA ALA A 266 -14.20 -13.55 -12.27
C ALA A 266 -14.15 -13.77 -10.75
N HIS A 267 -13.11 -13.26 -10.07
CA HIS A 267 -12.78 -13.66 -8.69
C HIS A 267 -13.24 -12.67 -7.61
N ASN A 268 -13.42 -11.38 -7.95
CA ASN A 268 -13.90 -10.39 -6.99
C ASN A 268 -15.44 -10.42 -6.92
N THR A 269 -15.97 -11.15 -5.95
CA THR A 269 -17.42 -11.36 -5.81
C THR A 269 -18.17 -10.07 -5.49
N TRP A 270 -17.56 -9.13 -4.75
CA TRP A 270 -18.17 -7.83 -4.44
C TRP A 270 -18.32 -7.00 -5.71
N TRP A 271 -17.26 -6.94 -6.53
CA TRP A 271 -17.30 -6.23 -7.79
C TRP A 271 -18.30 -6.84 -8.78
N LEU A 272 -18.34 -8.16 -8.89
CA LEU A 272 -19.30 -8.84 -9.75
C LEU A 272 -20.75 -8.58 -9.32
N ASP A 273 -21.04 -8.54 -8.01
CA ASP A 273 -22.38 -8.19 -7.52
C ASP A 273 -22.76 -6.73 -7.85
N VAL A 274 -21.80 -5.80 -7.78
CA VAL A 274 -22.00 -4.42 -8.24
C VAL A 274 -22.30 -4.35 -9.74
N LEU A 275 -21.61 -5.14 -10.57
CA LEU A 275 -21.89 -5.21 -12.00
C LEU A 275 -23.27 -5.82 -12.31
N GLU A 276 -23.73 -6.78 -11.50
CA GLU A 276 -25.02 -7.46 -11.69
C GLU A 276 -26.21 -6.63 -11.18
N SER A 277 -26.07 -5.99 -10.01
CA SER A 277 -27.14 -5.30 -9.30
C SER A 277 -27.06 -3.77 -9.35
N GLY A 278 -25.97 -3.20 -9.84
CA GLY A 278 -25.79 -1.76 -9.96
C GLY A 278 -25.84 -1.04 -8.60
N PRO A 279 -26.50 0.15 -8.50
CA PRO A 279 -26.63 0.90 -7.25
C PRO A 279 -27.32 0.14 -6.11
N GLU A 280 -28.10 -0.90 -6.43
CA GLU A 280 -28.83 -1.71 -5.46
C GLU A 280 -27.98 -2.86 -4.87
N SER A 281 -26.73 -3.01 -5.33
CA SER A 281 -25.79 -3.97 -4.74
C SER A 281 -25.52 -3.65 -3.27
N ALA A 282 -25.44 -4.68 -2.43
CA ALA A 282 -25.02 -4.55 -1.04
C ALA A 282 -23.58 -3.99 -0.92
N TYR A 283 -22.79 -4.12 -2.00
CA TYR A 283 -21.41 -3.67 -2.09
C TYR A 283 -21.25 -2.37 -2.88
N ALA A 284 -22.33 -1.73 -3.35
CA ALA A 284 -22.24 -0.50 -4.15
C ALA A 284 -21.44 0.62 -3.45
N ASN A 285 -21.59 0.75 -2.13
CA ASN A 285 -20.89 1.75 -1.32
C ASN A 285 -19.46 1.34 -0.89
N PHE A 286 -18.98 0.15 -1.30
CA PHE A 286 -17.60 -0.28 -1.06
C PHE A 286 -16.66 0.24 -2.15
N PHE A 287 -17.20 0.68 -3.29
CA PHE A 287 -16.46 1.24 -4.41
C PHE A 287 -16.84 2.71 -4.61
N ASP A 288 -15.85 3.53 -4.97
CA ASP A 288 -16.08 4.94 -5.29
C ASP A 288 -16.59 5.06 -6.73
N ILE A 289 -17.91 5.01 -6.90
CA ILE A 289 -18.60 5.04 -8.20
C ILE A 289 -19.49 6.27 -8.27
N ASP A 290 -19.27 7.11 -9.28
CA ASP A 290 -20.22 8.15 -9.66
C ASP A 290 -21.39 7.52 -10.43
N TRP A 291 -22.49 7.26 -9.73
CA TRP A 291 -23.72 6.71 -10.31
C TRP A 291 -24.56 7.73 -11.10
N GLN A 292 -24.27 9.03 -10.94
CA GLN A 292 -24.99 10.11 -11.60
C GLN A 292 -24.03 11.04 -12.38
N PRO A 293 -23.25 10.48 -13.32
CA PRO A 293 -22.28 11.26 -14.06
C PRO A 293 -23.00 12.26 -14.98
N SER A 294 -22.27 13.30 -15.37
CA SER A 294 -22.76 14.36 -16.28
C SER A 294 -23.28 13.81 -17.61
N HIS A 295 -22.73 12.68 -18.09
CA HIS A 295 -23.17 12.02 -19.31
C HIS A 295 -24.43 11.16 -19.05
N PRO A 296 -25.64 11.55 -19.54
CA PRO A 296 -26.89 10.89 -19.16
C PRO A 296 -26.96 9.40 -19.54
N GLY A 297 -26.25 8.99 -20.58
CA GLY A 297 -26.20 7.59 -21.04
C GLY A 297 -25.48 6.63 -20.08
N LEU A 298 -24.73 7.15 -19.11
CA LEU A 298 -23.98 6.39 -18.10
C LEU A 298 -24.65 6.40 -16.72
N ARG A 299 -25.82 7.02 -16.56
CA ARG A 299 -26.56 6.98 -15.27
C ARG A 299 -26.84 5.55 -14.86
N ASN A 300 -26.54 5.22 -13.60
CA ASN A 300 -26.65 3.88 -13.01
C ASN A 300 -25.84 2.80 -13.76
N LYS A 301 -24.80 3.19 -14.51
CA LYS A 301 -23.92 2.28 -15.24
C LYS A 301 -22.47 2.52 -14.87
N VAL A 302 -21.70 1.45 -14.89
CA VAL A 302 -20.24 1.50 -14.77
C VAL A 302 -19.63 1.39 -16.16
N LEU A 303 -18.75 2.32 -16.52
CA LEU A 303 -17.92 2.19 -17.70
C LEU A 303 -16.76 1.24 -17.38
N ALA A 304 -16.73 0.08 -18.03
CA ALA A 304 -15.78 -1.00 -17.77
C ALA A 304 -14.85 -1.21 -18.99
N PRO A 305 -13.69 -0.52 -19.08
CA PRO A 305 -12.84 -0.49 -20.27
C PRO A 305 -11.94 -1.73 -20.39
N PHE A 306 -12.53 -2.92 -20.48
CA PHE A 306 -11.80 -4.20 -20.57
C PHE A 306 -11.57 -4.69 -22.01
N LEU A 307 -12.27 -4.15 -22.99
CA LEU A 307 -12.14 -4.60 -24.38
C LEU A 307 -10.83 -4.05 -24.97
N GLY A 308 -10.02 -4.92 -25.57
CA GLY A 308 -8.82 -4.53 -26.31
C GLY A 308 -9.12 -3.86 -27.67
N GLU A 309 -10.40 -3.74 -28.02
CA GLU A 309 -10.90 -3.25 -29.30
C GLU A 309 -12.31 -2.64 -29.13
N ASN A 310 -12.90 -2.14 -30.22
CA ASN A 310 -14.26 -1.60 -30.18
C ASN A 310 -15.29 -2.71 -29.90
N TYR A 311 -16.34 -2.39 -29.13
CA TYR A 311 -17.45 -3.29 -28.82
C TYR A 311 -18.05 -3.98 -30.06
N ALA A 312 -18.28 -3.25 -31.15
CA ALA A 312 -18.89 -3.81 -32.36
C ALA A 312 -18.02 -4.90 -32.98
N ASP A 313 -16.70 -4.67 -33.02
CA ASP A 313 -15.73 -5.62 -33.58
C ASP A 313 -15.59 -6.85 -32.69
N ALA A 314 -15.52 -6.66 -31.36
CA ALA A 314 -15.48 -7.75 -30.39
C ALA A 314 -16.72 -8.65 -30.48
N LEU A 315 -17.91 -8.06 -30.66
CA LEU A 315 -19.17 -8.78 -30.82
C LEU A 315 -19.23 -9.53 -32.16
N ALA A 316 -18.91 -8.85 -33.27
CA ALA A 316 -18.94 -9.44 -34.61
C ALA A 316 -17.94 -10.60 -34.77
N ALA A 317 -16.78 -10.50 -34.12
CA ALA A 317 -15.78 -11.56 -34.08
C ALA A 317 -16.12 -12.71 -33.10
N GLY A 318 -17.26 -12.65 -32.40
CA GLY A 318 -17.70 -13.69 -31.47
C GLY A 318 -16.84 -13.81 -30.21
N ARG A 319 -16.09 -12.76 -29.86
CA ARG A 319 -15.25 -12.73 -28.64
C ARG A 319 -16.07 -12.46 -27.38
N LEU A 320 -17.25 -11.87 -27.52
CA LEU A 320 -18.24 -11.70 -26.47
C LEU A 320 -19.25 -12.84 -26.57
N GLN A 321 -19.25 -13.72 -25.57
CA GLN A 321 -20.07 -14.93 -25.60
C GLN A 321 -20.97 -14.99 -24.37
N LEU A 322 -22.25 -15.31 -24.57
CA LEU A 322 -23.13 -15.65 -23.46
C LEU A 322 -22.68 -16.98 -22.86
N ALA A 323 -22.41 -16.99 -21.56
CA ALA A 323 -22.00 -18.16 -20.81
C ALA A 323 -22.86 -18.32 -19.55
N TYR A 324 -23.00 -19.56 -19.09
CA TYR A 324 -23.60 -19.88 -17.81
C TYR A 324 -22.50 -20.36 -16.85
N ASP A 325 -22.37 -19.69 -15.71
CA ASP A 325 -21.51 -20.08 -14.62
C ASP A 325 -22.31 -21.01 -13.70
N GLU A 326 -22.06 -22.32 -13.81
CA GLU A 326 -22.74 -23.33 -13.00
C GLU A 326 -22.45 -23.18 -11.50
N ALA A 327 -21.23 -22.76 -11.13
CA ALA A 327 -20.82 -22.66 -9.74
C ALA A 327 -21.52 -21.50 -9.02
N ALA A 328 -21.68 -20.37 -9.71
CA ALA A 328 -22.40 -19.22 -9.18
C ALA A 328 -23.88 -19.15 -9.64
N ALA A 329 -24.34 -20.14 -10.40
CA ALA A 329 -25.69 -20.25 -10.96
C ALA A 329 -26.18 -18.98 -11.70
N ARG A 330 -25.31 -18.33 -12.48
CA ARG A 330 -25.58 -17.05 -13.14
C ARG A 330 -25.22 -17.01 -14.62
N LEU A 331 -25.94 -16.21 -15.39
CA LEU A 331 -25.59 -15.85 -16.76
C LEU A 331 -24.57 -14.71 -16.75
N ALA A 332 -23.58 -14.80 -17.64
CA ALA A 332 -22.55 -13.79 -17.81
C ALA A 332 -22.16 -13.65 -19.29
N ILE A 333 -21.63 -12.49 -19.65
CA ILE A 333 -20.86 -12.32 -20.88
C ILE A 333 -19.41 -12.66 -20.59
N ALA A 334 -18.89 -13.67 -21.28
CA ALA A 334 -17.49 -14.07 -21.26
C ALA A 334 -16.71 -13.27 -22.32
N TYR A 335 -15.55 -12.74 -21.90
CA TYR A 335 -14.56 -12.12 -22.78
C TYR A 335 -13.17 -12.53 -22.28
N TYR A 336 -12.54 -13.51 -22.93
CA TYR A 336 -11.35 -14.19 -22.42
C TYR A 336 -11.55 -14.65 -20.96
N ASP A 337 -10.72 -14.18 -20.03
CA ASP A 337 -10.80 -14.52 -18.61
C ASP A 337 -11.84 -13.69 -17.84
N HIS A 338 -12.38 -12.63 -18.44
CA HIS A 338 -13.40 -11.79 -17.81
C HIS A 338 -14.78 -12.44 -17.85
N ARG A 339 -15.53 -12.25 -16.76
CA ARG A 339 -16.94 -12.62 -16.66
C ARG A 339 -17.73 -11.40 -16.21
N PHE A 340 -18.61 -10.91 -17.08
CA PHE A 340 -19.50 -9.79 -16.77
C PHE A 340 -20.90 -10.34 -16.49
N PRO A 341 -21.36 -10.35 -15.23
CA PRO A 341 -22.66 -10.92 -14.90
C PRO A 341 -23.78 -10.11 -15.53
N ILE A 342 -24.84 -10.81 -15.91
CA ILE A 342 -26.03 -10.20 -16.48
C ILE A 342 -27.00 -9.87 -15.34
N ALA A 343 -27.62 -8.70 -15.37
CA ALA A 343 -28.62 -8.35 -14.38
C ALA A 343 -29.79 -9.35 -14.39
N LEU A 344 -30.25 -9.77 -13.21
CA LEU A 344 -31.37 -10.73 -13.09
C LEU A 344 -32.65 -10.26 -13.80
N ALA A 345 -32.84 -8.95 -13.94
CA ALA A 345 -33.97 -8.36 -14.67
C ALA A 345 -33.96 -8.68 -16.18
N ASP A 346 -32.81 -9.01 -16.75
CA ASP A 346 -32.64 -9.31 -18.18
C ASP A 346 -32.76 -10.82 -18.49
N TYR A 347 -32.72 -11.68 -17.47
CA TYR A 347 -32.85 -13.14 -17.63
C TYR A 347 -34.14 -13.54 -18.36
N PRO A 348 -35.32 -12.96 -18.05
CA PRO A 348 -36.57 -13.36 -18.72
C PRO A 348 -36.56 -13.08 -20.22
N ALA A 349 -35.84 -12.06 -20.69
CA ALA A 349 -35.72 -11.76 -22.12
C ALA A 349 -34.77 -12.75 -22.79
N LEU A 350 -33.62 -13.02 -22.16
CA LEU A 350 -32.61 -13.96 -22.68
C LEU A 350 -33.15 -15.39 -22.75
N LEU A 351 -33.82 -15.87 -21.70
CA LEU A 351 -34.34 -17.25 -21.64
C LEU A 351 -35.47 -17.50 -22.66
N ARG A 352 -36.18 -16.47 -23.10
CA ARG A 352 -37.26 -16.57 -24.10
C ARG A 352 -36.77 -16.39 -25.54
N THR A 353 -35.66 -15.69 -25.75
CA THR A 353 -35.19 -15.36 -27.09
C THR A 353 -34.77 -16.62 -27.84
N GLY A 354 -35.44 -16.92 -28.94
CA GLY A 354 -35.16 -18.09 -29.78
C GLY A 354 -35.48 -19.45 -29.13
N ASN A 355 -36.20 -19.46 -28.01
CA ASN A 355 -36.55 -20.68 -27.28
C ASN A 355 -38.07 -20.90 -27.26
N THR A 356 -38.53 -22.12 -27.51
CA THR A 356 -39.95 -22.53 -27.45
C THR A 356 -40.22 -23.51 -26.31
N ASP A 357 -39.21 -23.87 -25.52
CA ASP A 357 -39.33 -24.79 -24.41
C ASP A 357 -40.12 -24.19 -23.24
N THR A 358 -41.25 -24.83 -22.95
CA THR A 358 -42.18 -24.42 -21.90
C THR A 358 -41.58 -24.47 -20.49
N ALA A 359 -40.63 -25.37 -20.23
CA ALA A 359 -39.96 -25.45 -18.93
C ALA A 359 -39.04 -24.23 -18.71
N THR A 360 -38.27 -23.85 -19.73
CA THR A 360 -37.43 -22.65 -19.71
C THR A 360 -38.27 -21.37 -19.55
N HIS A 361 -39.43 -21.29 -20.19
CA HIS A 361 -40.37 -20.17 -19.99
C HIS A 361 -40.90 -20.08 -18.57
N ALA A 362 -41.22 -21.21 -17.93
CA ALA A 362 -41.62 -21.23 -16.52
C ALA A 362 -40.51 -20.71 -15.58
N VAL A 363 -39.23 -20.94 -15.92
CA VAL A 363 -38.09 -20.35 -15.20
C VAL A 363 -38.00 -18.84 -15.45
N ALA A 364 -38.17 -18.40 -16.70
CA ALA A 364 -38.19 -16.98 -17.06
C ALA A 364 -39.29 -16.19 -16.30
N ASP A 365 -40.46 -16.79 -16.09
CA ASP A 365 -41.57 -16.18 -15.34
C ASP A 365 -41.22 -15.96 -13.85
N ARG A 366 -40.44 -16.86 -13.24
CA ARG A 366 -39.96 -16.70 -11.86
C ARG A 366 -39.03 -15.48 -11.72
N PHE A 367 -38.13 -15.27 -12.69
CA PHE A 367 -37.24 -14.11 -12.70
C PHE A 367 -38.00 -12.79 -13.00
N ALA A 368 -39.02 -12.83 -13.87
CA ALA A 368 -39.84 -11.66 -14.15
C ALA A 368 -40.54 -11.13 -12.89
N GLY A 369 -40.94 -12.03 -11.97
CA GLY A 369 -41.49 -11.66 -10.67
C GLY A 369 -40.49 -11.02 -9.69
N LEU A 370 -39.19 -11.28 -9.84
CA LEU A 370 -38.14 -10.67 -8.99
C LEU A 370 -37.88 -9.20 -9.34
N GLY A 371 -37.93 -8.86 -10.64
CA GLY A 371 -37.79 -7.48 -11.10
C GLY A 371 -38.88 -6.55 -10.56
N THR A 372 -40.10 -7.09 -10.33
CA THR A 372 -41.23 -6.33 -9.79
C THR A 372 -41.05 -5.97 -8.31
N ILE A 373 -40.34 -6.80 -7.54
CA ILE A 373 -40.05 -6.57 -6.11
C ILE A 373 -38.98 -5.48 -5.93
N ARG A 374 -37.96 -5.45 -6.81
CA ARG A 374 -36.89 -4.43 -6.78
C ARG A 374 -37.33 -3.05 -7.28
N SER A 375 -38.42 -2.96 -8.05
CA SER A 375 -38.95 -1.70 -8.59
C SER A 375 -39.92 -0.93 -7.66
N ALA A 376 -40.19 -1.42 -6.45
CA ALA A 376 -40.93 -0.63 -5.46
C ALA A 376 -40.03 0.51 -4.92
N PRO A 377 -40.51 1.76 -4.85
CA PRO A 377 -39.68 2.87 -4.40
C PRO A 377 -39.20 2.62 -2.96
N HIS A 378 -37.87 2.55 -2.79
CA HIS A 378 -37.25 2.52 -1.49
C HIS A 378 -37.61 3.81 -0.75
N THR A 379 -38.55 3.75 0.19
CA THR A 379 -38.73 4.81 1.17
C THR A 379 -37.46 4.87 2.01
N SER A 380 -36.69 5.93 1.85
CA SER A 380 -35.49 6.20 2.65
C SER A 380 -35.82 6.04 4.14
N PRO A 381 -35.03 5.30 4.93
CA PRO A 381 -35.20 5.33 6.38
C PRO A 381 -34.98 6.76 6.84
N LYS A 382 -35.94 7.33 7.59
CA LYS A 382 -35.76 8.62 8.26
C LYS A 382 -34.45 8.55 9.06
N PRO A 383 -33.58 9.58 9.01
CA PRO A 383 -32.39 9.60 9.83
C PRO A 383 -32.81 9.47 11.29
N CYS A 384 -32.27 8.45 11.96
CA CYS A 384 -32.47 8.25 13.38
C CYS A 384 -32.00 9.53 14.10
N ALA A 385 -32.93 10.25 14.71
CA ALA A 385 -32.61 11.40 15.53
C ALA A 385 -31.59 10.96 16.59
N ARG A 386 -30.41 11.58 16.58
CA ARG A 386 -29.46 11.50 17.69
C ARG A 386 -30.18 12.02 18.94
N SER A 387 -30.67 11.09 19.76
CA SER A 387 -31.02 11.39 21.14
C SER A 387 -29.71 11.69 21.86
N THR A 388 -29.48 12.98 22.10
CA THR A 388 -28.67 13.47 23.21
C THR A 388 -29.12 12.79 24.49
N ARG A 389 -28.28 11.92 25.07
CA ARG A 389 -28.33 11.63 26.50
C ARG A 389 -27.07 12.16 27.16
N ASN A 390 -27.32 13.24 27.89
CA ASN A 390 -26.50 13.78 28.96
C ASN A 390 -25.97 12.69 29.91
N THR A 391 -24.69 12.82 30.22
CA THR A 391 -24.09 12.73 31.57
C THR A 391 -24.91 12.05 32.69
N MET A 392 -24.37 10.97 33.26
CA MET A 392 -24.25 10.84 34.72
C MET A 392 -23.21 9.80 35.16
N SER A 393 -22.26 10.34 35.92
CA SER A 393 -21.30 9.81 36.89
C SER A 393 -21.56 8.48 37.63
N LEU A 394 -20.43 7.89 38.07
CA LEU A 394 -20.13 7.21 39.36
C LEU A 394 -20.32 5.68 39.53
N MET A 395 -19.22 5.09 40.05
CA MET A 395 -19.04 3.84 40.84
C MET A 395 -19.18 2.52 40.06
N ARG A 396 -18.23 1.57 40.04
CA ARG A 396 -17.11 1.17 40.92
C ARG A 396 -15.96 0.63 40.09
#